data_AF-W1Y5Z4-F1
#
_entry.id   AF-W1Y5Z4-F1
#
_cell.length_a   1.000
_cell.length_b   1.000
_cell.length_c   1.000
_cell.angle_alpha   90.00
_cell.angle_beta   90.00
_cell.angle_gamma   90.00
#
_symmetry.space_group_name_H-M   'P 1'
#
loop_
_entity.id
_entity.type
_entity.pdbx_description
1 polymer ?
#
loop_
_entity_poly.entity_id
_entity_poly.type
_entity_poly.pdbx_seq_one_letter_code
_entity_poly.pdbx_strand_id
1 'polypeptide(L)' 'SEGPRPGVGYFYALTPVYLANRLQALLGVEQTIRMENFFLPGTLPMGVTILDENGHTLISLTGPESKIKGDPRWMQERS' A
#
# COMPACT_ATOMS: atom_id res chain seq x y z
N SER A 1 -11.31 -23.27 1.35
CA SER A 1 -10.57 -22.07 0.94
C SER A 1 -10.80 -20.99 1.97
N GLU A 2 -9.78 -20.59 2.71
CA GLU A 2 -9.90 -19.43 3.61
C GLU A 2 -10.17 -18.19 2.74
N GLY A 3 -11.22 -17.44 3.06
CA GLY A 3 -11.59 -16.23 2.33
C GLY A 3 -10.53 -15.12 2.43
N PRO A 4 -10.70 -14.00 1.72
CA PRO A 4 -9.79 -12.86 1.80
C PRO A 4 -9.61 -12.44 3.26
N ARG A 5 -8.37 -12.49 3.77
CA ARG A 5 -8.09 -12.07 5.14
C ARG A 5 -8.27 -10.55 5.24
N PRO A 6 -9.17 -10.05 6.09
CA PRO A 6 -9.32 -8.60 6.30
C PRO A 6 -7.99 -7.98 6.73
N GLY A 7 -7.67 -6.79 6.23
CA GLY A 7 -6.43 -6.09 6.59
C GLY A 7 -5.16 -6.63 5.91
N VAL A 8 -5.29 -7.35 4.80
CA VAL A 8 -4.15 -7.71 3.93
C VAL A 8 -4.33 -7.02 2.58
N GLY A 9 -3.27 -6.36 2.09
CA GLY A 9 -3.20 -5.71 0.79
C GLY A 9 -1.86 -5.93 0.10
N TYR A 10 -1.72 -5.38 -1.10
CA TYR A 10 -0.50 -5.49 -1.90
C TYR A 10 0.01 -4.11 -2.25
N PHE A 11 1.32 -3.91 -2.06
CA PHE A 11 2.05 -2.74 -2.53
C PHE A 11 2.85 -3.10 -3.76
N TYR A 12 2.69 -2.25 -4.77
CA TYR A 12 3.35 -2.40 -6.07
C TYR A 12 4.24 -1.19 -6.30
N ALA A 13 5.52 -1.44 -6.55
CA ALA A 13 6.46 -0.42 -6.98
C ALA A 13 7.12 -0.83 -8.30
N LEU A 14 7.34 0.13 -9.19
CA LEU A 14 8.03 -0.06 -10.46
C LEU A 14 9.32 0.77 -10.45
N THR A 15 10.47 0.09 -10.51
CA THR A 15 11.78 0.73 -10.57
C THR A 15 12.29 0.71 -12.01
N PRO A 16 12.49 1.87 -12.66
CA PRO A 16 13.02 1.90 -14.02
C PRO A 16 14.51 1.52 -14.04
N VAL A 17 14.88 0.70 -15.02
CA VAL A 17 16.27 0.31 -15.28
C VAL A 17 16.75 0.99 -16.55
N TYR A 18 17.82 1.77 -16.43
CA TYR A 18 18.43 2.50 -17.53
C TYR A 18 19.76 1.88 -17.94
N LEU A 19 20.01 1.83 -19.25
CA LEU A 19 21.33 1.57 -19.82
C LEU A 19 21.62 2.69 -20.82
N ALA A 20 22.78 3.33 -20.67
CA ALA A 20 23.18 4.47 -21.50
C ALA A 20 22.09 5.56 -21.57
N ASN A 21 21.51 5.90 -20.42
CA ASN A 21 20.45 6.92 -20.29
C ASN A 21 19.15 6.64 -21.08
N ARG A 22 18.95 5.39 -21.50
CA ARG A 22 17.73 4.92 -22.16
C ARG A 22 17.03 3.89 -21.27
N LEU A 23 15.73 4.04 -21.08
CA LEU A 23 14.90 3.06 -20.37
C LEU A 23 14.98 1.72 -21.10
N GLN A 24 15.40 0.67 -20.40
CA GLN A 24 15.51 -0.68 -20.94
C GLN A 24 14.42 -1.60 -20.40
N ALA A 25 14.09 -1.44 -19.11
CA ALA A 25 13.14 -2.30 -18.43
C ALA A 25 12.49 -1.59 -17.24
N LEU A 26 11.38 -2.15 -16.76
CA LEU A 26 10.76 -1.83 -15.48
C LEU A 26 10.85 -3.06 -14.58
N LEU A 27 11.43 -2.89 -13.39
CA LEU A 27 11.45 -3.94 -12.37
C LEU A 27 10.28 -3.73 -11.42
N GLY A 28 9.36 -4.70 -11.40
CA GLY A 28 8.24 -4.70 -10.48
C GLY A 28 8.57 -5.37 -9.15
N VAL A 29 8.20 -4.72 -8.06
CA VAL A 29 8.18 -5.30 -6.71
C VAL A 29 6.74 -5.39 -6.26
N GLU A 30 6.29 -6.59 -5.90
CA GLU A 30 5.04 -6.82 -5.18
C GLU A 30 5.38 -7.20 -3.74
N GLN A 31 4.85 -6.45 -2.77
CA GLN A 31 5.02 -6.73 -1.36
C GLN A 31 3.65 -6.86 -0.69
N THR A 32 3.42 -7.97 0.00
CA THR A 32 2.25 -8.10 0.87
C THR A 32 2.38 -7.15 2.05
N ILE A 33 1.36 -6.33 2.23
CA ILE A 33 1.19 -5.45 3.37
C ILE A 33 0.15 -6.09 4.30
N ARG A 34 0.52 -6.26 5.58
CA ARG A 34 -0.37 -6.75 6.64
C ARG A 34 -0.60 -5.66 7.64
N MET A 35 -1.85 -5.38 7.97
CA MET A 35 -2.16 -4.26 8.83
C MET A 35 -1.66 -4.44 10.26
N GLU A 36 -1.63 -5.67 10.77
CA GLU A 36 -1.05 -6.03 12.06
C GLU A 36 0.42 -5.58 12.22
N ASN A 37 1.16 -5.41 11.13
CA ASN A 37 2.55 -4.95 11.18
C ASN A 37 2.70 -3.46 11.51
N PHE A 38 1.63 -2.67 11.42
CA PHE A 38 1.65 -1.21 11.63
C PHE A 38 0.99 -0.78 12.94
N PHE A 39 0.37 -1.70 13.68
CA PHE A 39 -0.21 -1.41 14.98
C PHE A 39 0.83 -1.64 16.08
N LEU A 40 1.01 -0.64 16.94
CA LEU A 40 1.69 -0.87 18.22
C LEU A 40 0.77 -1.72 19.11
N PRO A 41 1.31 -2.66 19.92
CA PRO A 41 0.51 -3.39 20.90
C PRO A 41 -0.18 -2.42 21.87
N GLY A 42 -1.51 -2.43 21.93
CA GLY A 42 -2.28 -1.54 22.82
C GLY A 42 -3.79 -1.58 22.56
N THR A 43 -4.57 -1.06 23.51
CA THR A 43 -6.05 -1.10 23.50
C THR A 43 -6.71 0.18 22.99
N LEU A 44 -5.92 1.19 22.60
CA LEU A 44 -6.45 2.46 22.12
C LEU A 44 -6.91 2.32 20.66
N PRO A 45 -8.07 2.91 20.28
CA PRO A 45 -8.46 3.03 18.89
C PRO A 45 -7.39 3.84 18.14
N MET A 46 -6.65 3.20 17.24
CA MET A 46 -5.61 3.84 16.44
C MET A 46 -5.96 3.75 14.96
N GLY A 47 -5.74 4.84 14.23
CA GLY A 47 -5.78 4.86 12.78
C GLY A 47 -4.36 4.86 12.21
N VAL A 48 -4.15 4.14 11.11
CA VAL A 48 -2.87 4.12 10.39
C VAL A 48 -3.08 4.73 9.02
N THR A 49 -2.22 5.66 8.65
CA THR A 49 -2.21 6.23 7.30
C THR A 49 -0.80 6.18 6.75
N ILE A 50 -0.64 5.59 5.56
CA ILE A 50 0.61 5.58 4.81
C ILE A 50 0.59 6.80 3.89
N LEU A 51 1.67 7.57 3.91
CA LEU A 51 1.85 8.78 3.12
C LEU A 51 2.97 8.58 2.08
N ASP A 52 2.89 9.29 0.96
CA ASP A 52 4.01 9.44 0.04
C ASP A 52 5.05 10.46 0.58
N GLU A 53 6.12 10.68 -0.18
CA GLU A 53 7.18 11.65 0.17
C GLU A 53 6.69 13.11 0.21
N ASN A 54 5.55 13.41 -0.42
CA ASN A 54 4.92 14.72 -0.44
C ASN A 54 3.85 14.89 0.65
N GLY A 55 3.61 13.86 1.47
CA GLY A 55 2.57 13.84 2.50
C GLY A 55 1.16 13.51 2.00
N HIS A 56 1.00 13.06 0.75
CA HIS A 56 -0.28 12.60 0.24
C HIS A 56 -0.63 11.21 0.77
N THR A 57 -1.90 11.01 1.13
CA THR A 57 -2.41 9.71 1.56
C THR A 57 -2.31 8.69 0.43
N LEU A 58 -1.64 7.57 0.70
CA LEU A 58 -1.64 6.39 -0.16
C LEU A 58 -2.73 5.41 0.29
N ILE A 59 -2.73 5.09 1.59
CA ILE A 59 -3.64 4.13 2.22
C ILE A 59 -4.01 4.67 3.59
N SER A 60 -5.29 4.66 3.93
CA SER A 60 -5.76 5.02 5.28
C SER A 60 -6.69 3.96 5.87
N LEU A 61 -6.57 3.79 7.18
CA LEU A 61 -7.38 2.92 8.00
C LEU A 61 -7.85 3.69 9.21
N THR A 62 -9.15 3.90 9.28
CA THR A 62 -9.82 4.59 10.36
C THR A 62 -10.98 3.75 10.88
N GLY A 63 -11.07 3.64 12.20
CA GLY A 63 -12.20 2.99 12.89
C GLY A 63 -12.12 1.47 13.04
N PRO A 64 -13.17 0.86 13.63
CA PRO A 64 -13.16 -0.53 14.09
C PRO A 64 -13.12 -1.59 12.98
N GLU A 65 -13.54 -1.24 11.76
CA GLU A 65 -13.69 -2.20 10.66
C GLU A 65 -12.44 -2.40 9.81
N SER A 66 -11.32 -1.72 10.10
CA SER A 66 -9.99 -1.91 9.47
C SER A 66 -10.01 -2.21 7.96
N LYS A 67 -10.91 -1.53 7.22
CA LYS A 67 -11.01 -1.63 5.76
C LYS A 67 -9.93 -0.76 5.13
N ILE A 68 -9.03 -1.41 4.38
CA ILE A 68 -7.98 -0.72 3.62
C ILE A 68 -8.66 0.16 2.57
N LYS A 69 -8.51 1.48 2.69
CA LYS A 69 -8.94 2.44 1.67
C LYS A 69 -7.70 3.01 0.99
N GLY A 70 -7.48 2.62 -0.26
CA GLY A 70 -6.49 3.26 -1.13
C GLY A 70 -7.01 4.61 -1.60
N ASP A 71 -6.13 5.61 -1.73
CA ASP A 71 -6.48 6.86 -2.38
C ASP A 71 -6.65 6.62 -3.90
N PRO A 72 -7.82 6.98 -4.47
CA PRO A 72 -8.11 6.76 -5.88
C PRO A 72 -7.08 7.37 -6.84
N ARG A 73 -6.37 8.43 -6.44
CA ARG A 73 -5.31 9.06 -7.26
C ARG A 73 -4.14 8.12 -7.55
N TRP A 74 -3.93 7.14 -6.66
CA TRP A 74 -2.83 6.16 -6.73
C TRP A 74 -3.30 4.79 -7.19
N MET A 75 -4.62 4.56 -7.22
CA MET A 75 -5.20 3.38 -7.83
C MET A 75 -5.18 3.58 -9.34
N GLN A 76 -4.10 3.14 -9.98
CA GLN A 76 -3.99 3.15 -11.43
C GLN A 76 -5.20 2.42 -12.02
N GLU A 77 -6.10 3.15 -12.70
CA GLU A 77 -7.23 2.56 -13.41
C GLU A 77 -6.65 1.56 -14.42
N ARG A 78 -6.88 0.27 -14.17
CA ARG A 78 -6.61 -0.76 -15.15
C ARG A 78 -7.67 -0.61 -16.23
N SER A 79 -7.37 0.17 -17.27
CA SER A 79 -8.10 0.11 -18.56
C SER A 79 -7.71 -1.15 -19.32
#